data_AF-A0A832QE75-F1
#
_entry.id   AF-A0A832QE75-F1
#
_cell.length_a   1.000
_cell.length_b   1.000
_cell.length_c   1.000
_cell.angle_alpha   90.00
_cell.angle_beta   90.00
_cell.angle_gamma   90.00
#
_symmetry.space_group_name_H-M   'P 1'
#
loop_
_entity.id
_entity.type
_entity.pdbx_description
1 polymer ?
#
loop_
_entity_poly.entity_id
_entity_poly.type
_entity_poly.pdbx_seq_one_letter_code
_entity_poly.pdbx_strand_id
1 'polypeptide(L)' 'MTLIGQEMKKCIKCGKESQQMVVYSVNFLVGTEEENRNLLSRKQVCPHCNYTAFDISKEENSLGMEK' A
#
# COMPACT_ATOMS: atom_id res chain seq x y z
N MET A 1 -8.93 15.20 -7.49
CA MET A 1 -8.76 13.90 -8.18
C MET A 1 -7.91 13.00 -7.30
N THR A 2 -8.40 11.80 -7.01
CA THR A 2 -7.62 10.76 -6.31
C THR A 2 -6.72 10.07 -7.34
N LEU A 3 -5.43 9.92 -7.03
CA LEU A 3 -4.44 9.34 -7.94
C LEU A 3 -4.03 7.95 -7.42
N ILE A 4 -4.48 6.92 -8.13
CA ILE A 4 -4.17 5.51 -7.87
C ILE A 4 -3.52 4.96 -9.13
N GLY A 5 -2.40 4.26 -8.96
CA GLY A 5 -1.72 3.56 -10.04
C GLY A 5 -1.52 2.07 -9.74
N GLN A 6 -1.00 1.37 -10.73
CA GLN A 6 -0.54 0.00 -10.61
C GLN A 6 0.96 -0.03 -10.91
N GLU A 7 1.75 -0.61 -10.00
CA GLU A 7 3.20 -0.73 -10.15
C GLU A 7 3.64 -2.16 -9.91
N MET A 8 4.67 -2.61 -10.63
CA MET A 8 5.35 -3.86 -10.30
C MET A 8 6.23 -3.63 -9.06
N LYS A 9 6.00 -4.43 -8.01
CA LYS A 9 6.78 -4.40 -6.77
C LYS A 9 7.38 -5.78 -6.52
N LYS A 10 8.68 -5.81 -6.22
CA LYS A 10 9.37 -7.02 -5.78
C LYS A 10 9.12 -7.24 -4.30
N CYS A 11 8.53 -8.38 -3.93
CA CYS A 11 8.28 -8.71 -2.53
C CYS A 11 9.60 -8.93 -1.77
N ILE A 12 9.77 -8.29 -0.63
CA ILE A 12 10.96 -8.45 0.22
C ILE A 12 11.07 -9.86 0.83
N LYS A 13 9.94 -10.53 1.10
CA LYS A 13 9.93 -11.85 1.75
C LYS A 13 10.22 -13.00 0.79
N CYS A 14 9.62 -13.00 -0.41
CA CYS A 14 9.78 -14.11 -1.37
C CYS A 14 10.59 -13.75 -2.62
N GLY A 15 10.97 -12.47 -2.79
CA GLY A 15 11.76 -11.99 -3.92
C GLY A 15 11.02 -11.95 -5.27
N LYS A 16 9.76 -12.37 -5.34
CA LYS A 16 8.96 -12.37 -6.57
C LYS A 16 8.32 -11.01 -6.82
N GLU A 17 8.24 -10.65 -8.09
CA GLU A 17 7.58 -9.42 -8.54
C GLU A 17 6.10 -9.68 -8.78
N SER A 18 5.27 -8.71 -8.41
CA SER A 18 3.83 -8.76 -8.64
C SER A 18 3.28 -7.36 -8.83
N GLN A 19 2.19 -7.25 -9.59
CA GLN A 19 1.50 -5.99 -9.79
C GLN A 19 0.76 -5.62 -8.50
N GLN A 20 1.00 -4.41 -7.98
CA GLN A 20 0.41 -3.89 -6.75
C GLN A 20 -0.30 -2.57 -7.04
N MET A 21 -1.39 -2.30 -6.33
CA MET A 21 -1.98 -0.96 -6.32
C MET A 21 -1.18 -0.03 -5.43
N VAL A 22 -0.98 1.20 -5.89
CA VAL A 22 -0.28 2.27 -5.17
C VAL A 22 -1.15 3.50 -5.18
N VAL A 23 -1.43 4.02 -3.99
CA VAL A 23 -2.19 5.26 -3.80
C VAL A 23 -1.19 6.38 -3.63
N TYR A 24 -1.09 7.28 -4.62
CA TYR A 24 -0.15 8.40 -4.60
C TYR A 24 -0.74 9.61 -3.88
N SER A 25 -2.05 9.85 -4.08
CA SER A 25 -2.76 10.92 -3.41
C SER A 25 -4.25 10.61 -3.35
N VAL A 26 -4.89 11.03 -2.27
CA VAL A 26 -6.35 11.02 -2.12
C VAL A 26 -6.85 12.46 -2.04
N ASN A 27 -8.01 12.73 -2.61
CA ASN A 27 -8.64 14.05 -2.51
C ASN A 27 -9.80 13.99 -1.52
N PHE A 28 -9.59 14.53 -0.32
CA PHE A 28 -10.60 14.54 0.75
C PHE A 28 -11.83 15.43 0.46
N LEU A 29 -11.81 16.23 -0.60
CA LEU A 29 -12.98 17.00 -1.06
C LEU A 29 -13.87 16.18 -2.01
N VAL A 30 -13.44 14.98 -2.41
CA VAL A 30 -14.16 14.07 -3.32
C VAL A 30 -14.29 12.71 -2.65
N GLY A 31 -15.53 12.28 -2.38
CA GLY A 31 -15.83 11.08 -1.60
C GLY A 31 -15.93 11.36 -0.10
N THR A 32 -16.23 10.33 0.69
CA THR A 32 -16.30 10.45 2.15
C THR A 32 -14.90 10.43 2.78
N GLU A 33 -14.79 10.98 3.98
CA GLU A 33 -13.56 10.93 4.76
C GLU A 33 -13.13 9.48 5.05
N GLU A 34 -14.09 8.60 5.34
CA GLU A 34 -13.85 7.18 5.61
C GLU A 34 -13.26 6.45 4.39
N GLU A 35 -13.83 6.66 3.20
CA GLU A 35 -13.31 6.06 1.97
C GLU A 35 -11.86 6.50 1.69
N ASN A 36 -11.56 7.79 1.88
CA ASN A 36 -10.23 8.33 1.66
C ASN A 36 -9.21 7.78 2.69
N ARG A 37 -9.60 7.63 3.97
CA ARG A 37 -8.78 6.96 4.99
C ARG A 37 -8.54 5.49 4.67
N ASN A 38 -9.56 4.78 4.18
CA ASN A 38 -9.45 3.37 3.78
C ASN A 38 -8.48 3.18 2.62
N LEU A 39 -8.47 4.09 1.64
CA LEU A 39 -7.51 4.07 0.53
C LEU A 39 -6.07 4.26 1.01
N LEU A 40 -5.83 5.24 1.89
CA LEU A 40 -4.50 5.47 2.48
C LEU A 40 -4.04 4.32 3.39
N SER A 41 -4.99 3.63 4.03
CA SER A 41 -4.72 2.53 4.96
C SER A 41 -4.62 1.16 4.26
N ARG A 42 -4.72 1.11 2.93
CA ARG A 42 -4.77 -0.15 2.17
C ARG A 42 -3.38 -0.78 2.09
N LYS A 43 -3.26 -1.99 2.62
CA LYS A 43 -2.04 -2.80 2.52
C LYS A 43 -1.94 -3.51 1.16
N GLN A 44 -0.72 -3.64 0.68
CA GLN A 44 -0.33 -4.49 -0.42
C GLN A 44 -0.19 -5.94 0.05
N VAL A 45 -0.54 -6.89 -0.84
CA VAL A 45 -0.48 -8.32 -0.55
C VAL A 45 0.30 -9.00 -1.67
N CYS A 46 1.36 -9.72 -1.31
CA CYS A 46 2.10 -10.52 -2.26
C CYS A 46 1.31 -11.80 -2.60
N PRO A 47 0.92 -12.04 -3.86
CA PRO A 47 0.11 -13.21 -4.25
C PRO A 47 0.87 -14.54 -4.19
N HIS A 48 2.20 -14.51 -4.01
CA HIS A 48 3.03 -15.72 -4.01
C HIS A 48 3.34 -16.28 -2.64
N CYS A 49 3.37 -15.43 -1.60
CA CYS A 49 3.69 -15.83 -0.24
C CYS A 49 2.72 -15.27 0.81
N ASN A 50 1.66 -14.58 0.37
CA ASN A 50 0.65 -13.93 1.21
C ASN A 50 1.22 -12.91 2.22
N TYR A 51 2.46 -12.45 2.02
CA TYR A 51 3.03 -11.37 2.83
C TYR A 51 2.24 -10.08 2.60
N THR A 52 1.84 -9.44 3.69
CA THR A 52 1.00 -8.24 3.69
C THR A 52 1.74 -7.10 4.40
N ALA A 53 1.83 -5.94 3.75
CA ALA A 53 2.52 -4.75 4.24
C ALA A 53 1.95 -3.49 3.58
N PHE A 54 2.20 -2.28 4.10
CA PHE A 54 1.88 -1.05 3.35
C PHE A 54 2.63 -0.97 2.02
N ASP A 55 3.88 -1.40 2.01
CA ASP A 55 4.70 -1.56 0.81
C ASP A 55 5.42 -2.91 0.88
N ILE A 56 5.05 -3.88 0.03
CA ILE A 56 5.65 -5.22 0.07
C ILE A 56 7.12 -5.25 -0.38
N SER A 57 7.63 -4.15 -0.97
CA SER A 57 9.01 -4.03 -1.41
C SER A 57 9.96 -3.46 -0.37
N LYS A 58 9.41 -2.95 0.74
CA LYS A 58 10.17 -2.41 1.86
C LYS A 58 9.99 -3.31 3.06
N GLU A 59 11.01 -3.36 3.90
CA GLU A 59 10.81 -3.89 5.24
C GLU A 59 9.90 -2.90 5.97
N GLU A 60 8.79 -3.36 6.53
CA GLU A 60 8.06 -2.56 7.52
C GLU A 60 8.96 -2.45 8.74
N ASN A 61 9.86 -1.46 8.71
CA ASN A 61 10.55 -1.06 9.91
C ASN A 61 9.44 -0.67 10.88
N SER A 62 9.34 -1.40 11.97
CA SER A 62 8.43 -1.11 13.06
C SER A 62 8.92 0.13 13.81
N LEU A 63 9.16 1.23 13.09
CA LEU A 63 9.06 2.58 13.60
C LEU A 63 7.55 2.81 13.68
N GLY A 64 6.88 2.23 14.67
CA GLY A 64 6.94 2.85 15.98
C GLY A 64 6.06 4.08 15.86
N MET A 65 4.81 3.94 16.26
CA MET A 65 4.02 5.08 16.71
C MET A 65 4.86 5.78 17.80
N GLU A 66 5.73 6.70 17.42
CA GLU A 66 6.24 7.70 18.33
C GLU A 66 5.12 8.73 18.49
N LYS A 67 4.41 8.53 19.60
CA LYS A 67 3.59 9.45 20.41
C LYS A 67 3.13 10.77 19.78
#